data_AF-A0A7J6FYB6-F1
#
_entry.id   AF-A0A7J6FYB6-F1
#
_cell.length_a   1.000
_cell.length_b   1.000
_cell.length_c   1.000
_cell.angle_alpha   90.00
_cell.angle_beta   90.00
_cell.angle_gamma   90.00
#
_symmetry.space_group_name_H-M   'P 1'
#
loop_
_entity.id
_entity.type
_entity.pdbx_description
1 polymer ?
#
loop_
_entity_poly.entity_id
_entity_poly.type
_entity_poly.pdbx_seq_one_letter_code
_entity_poly.pdbx_strand_id
1 'polypeptide(L)'
;MIEIKHVLKNYYISKNEDLSKSYKDAKEAYRKAQELAANDPLNASWYYKKLLRLRSVIGEADIMMAERKGKFQPKLFYVSLIHGQSADDARNIWNRLILAKHRFVGWQIVNEQLLTRDKISKIMPIPTDMCPVCCTVMETHMHVFTICCHMQRVIQEVMSWCGVFCWPNNINLWLSRPSNNLSDRILNAVVLATLYSVWKSRNGCIFEFKCKAVGSLSREIKEVVKQRVLSCNIREKGALDNHII
;
A
#
# COMPACT_ATOMS: atom_id res chain seq x y z
N MET A 1 7.09 -10.48 9.10
CA MET A 1 8.11 -10.24 10.16
C MET A 1 7.76 -10.91 11.49
N ILE A 2 6.46 -11.00 11.84
CA ILE A 2 5.99 -11.60 13.08
C ILE A 2 6.05 -13.13 13.02
N GLU A 3 5.77 -13.76 11.88
CA GLU A 3 5.52 -15.20 11.81
C GLU A 3 6.74 -16.09 12.09
N ILE A 4 7.94 -15.83 11.56
CA ILE A 4 9.11 -16.71 11.82
C ILE A 4 9.63 -16.56 13.25
N LYS A 5 9.64 -15.33 13.79
CA LYS A 5 9.98 -15.09 15.21
C LYS A 5 8.90 -15.65 16.15
N HIS A 6 7.61 -15.60 15.79
CA HIS A 6 6.53 -16.23 16.57
C HIS A 6 6.60 -17.75 16.51
N VAL A 7 6.96 -18.34 15.36
CA VAL A 7 7.09 -19.78 15.18
C VAL A 7 8.22 -20.33 16.05
N LEU A 8 9.36 -19.66 16.10
CA LEU A 8 10.47 -20.05 16.98
C LEU A 8 10.15 -19.79 18.46
N LYS A 9 9.45 -18.71 18.78
CA LYS A 9 9.07 -18.37 20.16
C LYS A 9 8.00 -19.31 20.73
N ASN A 10 6.97 -19.67 19.96
CA ASN A 10 5.88 -20.53 20.43
C ASN A 10 6.23 -22.02 20.47
N TYR A 11 7.17 -22.49 19.64
CA TYR A 11 7.66 -23.86 19.69
C TYR A 11 8.64 -24.10 20.85
N TYR A 12 9.44 -23.08 21.23
CA TYR A 12 10.42 -23.19 22.33
C TYR A 12 9.85 -22.87 23.73
N ILE A 13 8.83 -22.02 23.85
CA ILE A 13 8.25 -21.67 25.16
C ILE A 13 7.52 -22.86 25.82
N SER A 14 7.09 -23.88 25.08
CA SER A 14 6.38 -25.03 25.67
C SER A 14 7.28 -26.13 26.22
N LYS A 15 8.61 -26.07 26.02
CA LYS A 15 9.57 -27.04 26.56
C LYS A 15 10.91 -26.40 26.93
N ASN A 16 10.97 -25.87 28.15
CA ASN A 16 12.15 -25.57 28.95
C ASN A 16 13.12 -24.43 28.52
N GLU A 17 13.44 -23.66 29.56
CA GLU A 17 14.40 -22.57 29.70
C GLU A 17 15.80 -22.96 29.19
N ASP A 18 16.19 -22.46 28.02
CA ASP A 18 17.48 -21.78 27.83
C ASP A 18 17.62 -21.33 26.36
N LEU A 19 17.64 -20.02 26.14
CA LEU A 19 17.85 -19.40 24.82
C LEU A 19 19.31 -19.45 24.36
N SER A 20 20.17 -20.28 24.98
CA SER A 20 21.61 -20.38 24.71
C SER A 20 21.99 -21.47 23.70
N LYS A 21 21.08 -22.35 23.28
CA LYS A 21 21.39 -23.38 22.29
C LYS A 21 21.61 -22.79 20.89
N SER A 22 22.72 -23.19 20.27
CA SER A 22 23.28 -22.62 19.05
C SER A 22 22.29 -22.75 17.87
N TYR A 23 22.33 -21.80 16.92
CA TYR A 23 21.57 -21.88 15.66
C TYR A 23 21.73 -23.23 14.94
N LYS A 24 22.87 -23.91 15.14
CA LYS A 24 23.11 -25.28 14.65
C LYS A 24 22.15 -26.31 15.24
N ASP A 25 21.87 -26.27 16.53
CA ASP A 25 21.02 -27.26 17.22
C ASP A 25 19.55 -27.09 16.83
N ALA A 26 19.10 -25.84 16.66
CA ALA A 26 17.77 -25.53 16.14
C ALA A 26 17.62 -25.98 14.67
N LYS A 27 18.67 -25.81 13.86
CA LYS A 27 18.70 -26.26 12.45
C LYS A 27 18.71 -27.79 12.35
N GLU A 28 19.39 -28.49 13.25
CA GLU A 28 19.45 -29.95 13.33
C GLU A 28 18.09 -30.55 13.74
N ALA A 29 17.47 -30.02 14.79
CA ALA A 29 16.15 -30.44 15.26
C ALA A 29 15.06 -30.20 14.20
N TYR A 30 15.15 -29.06 13.49
CA TYR A 30 14.29 -28.77 12.35
C TYR A 30 14.48 -29.77 11.20
N ARG A 31 15.73 -30.11 10.84
CA ARG A 31 16.02 -31.11 9.79
C ARG A 31 15.46 -32.49 10.14
N LYS A 32 15.60 -32.90 11.41
CA LYS A 32 15.09 -34.19 11.91
C LYS A 32 13.56 -34.24 11.95
N ALA A 33 12.90 -33.13 12.31
CA ALA A 33 11.44 -33.01 12.22
C ALA A 33 10.94 -33.01 10.76
N GLN A 34 11.74 -32.48 9.83
CA GLN A 34 11.44 -32.53 8.40
C GLN A 34 11.51 -33.94 7.83
N GLU A 35 12.51 -34.75 8.22
CA GLU A 35 12.64 -36.15 7.81
C GLU A 35 11.46 -37.01 8.29
N LEU A 36 11.04 -36.81 9.54
CA LEU A 36 9.90 -37.54 10.11
C LEU A 36 8.57 -37.21 9.42
N ALA A 37 8.33 -35.94 9.08
CA ALA A 37 7.09 -35.50 8.45
C ALA A 37 7.05 -35.73 6.91
N ALA A 38 8.19 -35.98 6.26
CA ALA A 38 8.26 -36.34 4.85
C ALA A 38 7.69 -37.75 4.57
N ASN A 39 7.66 -38.61 5.60
CA ASN A 39 7.17 -39.98 5.52
C ASN A 39 5.63 -40.09 5.63
N ASP A 40 4.91 -39.02 5.99
CA ASP A 40 3.44 -38.96 5.95
C ASP A 40 2.93 -37.58 5.49
N PRO A 41 2.87 -37.34 4.16
CA PRO A 41 2.45 -36.07 3.60
C PRO A 41 0.96 -35.77 3.78
N LEU A 42 0.12 -36.78 4.08
CA LEU A 42 -1.33 -36.63 4.13
C LEU A 42 -1.75 -35.91 5.43
N ASN A 43 -1.16 -36.33 6.55
CA ASN A 43 -1.40 -35.79 7.90
C ASN A 43 -0.54 -34.57 8.25
N ALA A 44 0.33 -34.14 7.34
CA ALA A 44 1.09 -32.93 7.51
C ALA A 44 0.20 -31.68 7.65
N SER A 45 0.56 -30.81 8.59
CA SER A 45 -0.10 -29.51 8.74
C SER A 45 0.00 -28.68 7.46
N TRP A 46 -0.99 -27.81 7.22
CA TRP A 46 -1.00 -26.90 6.05
C TRP A 46 0.30 -26.09 5.95
N TYR A 47 0.85 -25.68 7.10
CA TYR A 47 2.11 -24.97 7.20
C TYR A 47 3.30 -25.80 6.70
N TYR A 48 3.36 -27.09 7.07
CA TYR A 48 4.41 -27.99 6.60
C TYR A 48 4.32 -28.25 5.09
N LYS A 49 3.10 -28.47 4.56
CA LYS A 49 2.87 -28.58 3.11
C LYS A 49 3.38 -27.33 2.37
N LYS A 50 3.23 -26.15 2.97
CA LYS A 50 3.75 -24.88 2.41
C LYS A 50 5.28 -24.78 2.48
N LEU A 51 5.92 -25.22 3.58
CA LEU A 51 7.37 -25.30 3.69
C LEU A 51 8.00 -26.27 2.68
N LEU A 52 7.37 -27.43 2.45
CA LEU A 52 7.80 -28.38 1.44
C LEU A 52 7.71 -27.79 0.02
N ARG A 53 6.63 -27.05 -0.28
CA ARG A 53 6.54 -26.30 -1.55
C ARG A 53 7.65 -25.27 -1.68
N LEU A 54 7.97 -24.55 -0.61
CA LEU A 54 9.06 -23.57 -0.60
C LEU A 54 10.42 -24.22 -0.91
N ARG A 55 10.70 -25.45 -0.45
CA ARG A 55 11.91 -26.21 -0.80
C ARG A 55 12.06 -26.48 -2.30
N SER A 56 10.95 -26.66 -3.02
CA SER A 56 10.99 -26.87 -4.48
C SER A 56 11.28 -25.59 -5.28
N VAL A 57 11.10 -24.42 -4.65
CA VAL A 57 11.25 -23.11 -5.28
C VAL A 57 12.54 -22.40 -4.83
N ILE A 58 13.01 -22.66 -3.62
CA ILE A 58 14.17 -22.01 -2.99
C ILE A 58 15.38 -22.95 -3.06
N GLY A 59 16.42 -22.51 -3.78
CA GLY A 59 17.69 -23.22 -3.85
C GLY A 59 18.67 -22.81 -2.75
N GLU A 60 19.78 -23.54 -2.63
CA GLU A 60 20.89 -23.17 -1.72
C GLU A 60 21.49 -21.80 -2.09
N ALA A 61 21.53 -21.48 -3.39
CA ALA A 61 21.99 -20.18 -3.87
C ALA A 61 21.17 -19.00 -3.31
N ASP A 62 19.84 -19.14 -3.19
CA ASP A 62 18.98 -18.10 -2.62
C ASP A 62 19.25 -17.85 -1.14
N ILE A 63 19.56 -18.93 -0.41
CA ILE A 63 19.90 -18.87 1.01
C ILE A 63 21.27 -18.21 1.20
N MET A 64 22.23 -18.51 0.32
CA MET A 64 23.57 -17.90 0.33
C MET A 64 23.51 -16.42 -0.03
N MET A 65 22.74 -16.03 -1.05
CA MET A 65 22.52 -14.62 -1.40
C MET A 65 21.85 -13.82 -0.27
N ALA A 66 21.09 -14.50 0.58
CA ALA A 66 20.45 -13.91 1.75
C ALA A 66 21.36 -13.80 2.98
N GLU A 67 22.59 -14.29 2.93
CA GLU A 67 23.51 -14.24 4.06
C GLU A 67 24.35 -12.95 4.05
N ARG A 68 24.50 -12.33 5.23
CA ARG A 68 25.47 -11.24 5.41
C ARG A 68 26.14 -11.36 6.77
N LYS A 69 27.48 -11.42 6.78
CA LYS A 69 28.31 -11.58 7.99
C LYS A 69 27.93 -12.82 8.83
N GLY A 70 27.74 -14.00 8.22
CA GLY A 70 27.42 -15.22 8.98
C GLY A 70 25.96 -15.32 9.45
N LYS A 71 25.10 -14.35 9.11
CA LYS A 71 23.71 -14.29 9.56
C LYS A 71 22.76 -14.20 8.39
N PHE A 72 21.75 -15.08 8.39
CA PHE A 72 20.64 -15.03 7.44
C PHE A 72 19.87 -13.71 7.58
N GLN A 73 19.69 -13.01 6.48
CA GLN A 73 18.96 -11.74 6.38
C GLN A 73 17.64 -11.98 5.64
N PRO A 74 16.50 -12.04 6.36
CA PRO A 74 15.20 -12.24 5.72
C PRO A 74 14.91 -11.21 4.62
N LYS A 75 15.36 -9.97 4.78
CA LYS A 75 15.18 -8.91 3.77
C LYS A 75 15.84 -9.26 2.43
N LEU A 76 17.09 -9.74 2.45
CA LEU A 76 17.83 -10.07 1.23
C LEU A 76 17.19 -11.27 0.53
N PHE A 77 16.76 -12.26 1.31
CA PHE A 77 16.02 -13.42 0.81
C PHE A 77 14.70 -13.05 0.11
N TYR A 78 13.89 -12.17 0.72
CA TYR A 78 12.66 -11.72 0.07
C TYR A 78 12.92 -10.93 -1.20
N VAL A 79 13.95 -10.07 -1.20
CA VAL A 79 14.32 -9.30 -2.40
C VAL A 79 14.82 -10.21 -3.52
N SER A 80 15.58 -11.28 -3.21
CA SER A 80 16.02 -12.24 -4.23
C SER A 80 14.87 -13.05 -4.80
N LEU A 81 13.86 -13.39 -3.98
CA LEU A 81 12.67 -14.12 -4.42
C LEU A 81 11.68 -13.27 -5.21
N ILE A 82 11.63 -11.96 -4.96
CA ILE A 82 10.75 -11.04 -5.67
C ILE A 82 11.51 -10.49 -6.88
N HIS A 83 11.38 -11.15 -8.02
CA HIS A 83 11.95 -10.69 -9.30
C HIS A 83 11.19 -9.49 -9.93
N GLY A 84 10.36 -8.81 -9.15
CA GLY A 84 9.61 -7.64 -9.61
C GLY A 84 10.48 -6.39 -9.61
N GLN A 85 10.46 -5.63 -10.70
CA GLN A 85 10.99 -4.27 -10.69
C GLN A 85 10.20 -3.42 -9.69
N SER A 86 10.89 -2.58 -8.92
CA SER A 86 10.23 -1.58 -8.10
C SER A 86 9.49 -0.62 -9.03
N ALA A 87 8.16 -0.55 -8.94
CA ALA A 87 7.41 0.46 -9.67
C ALA A 87 7.89 1.86 -9.25
N ASP A 88 8.19 2.73 -10.22
CA ASP A 88 8.71 4.08 -9.96
C ASP A 88 7.75 4.88 -9.05
N ASP A 89 6.45 4.69 -9.26
CA ASP A 89 5.36 5.30 -8.50
C ASP A 89 5.36 4.92 -7.03
N ALA A 90 5.88 3.73 -6.69
CA ALA A 90 5.86 3.19 -5.33
C ALA A 90 6.60 4.13 -4.37
N ARG A 91 7.72 4.74 -4.79
CA ARG A 91 8.48 5.66 -3.95
C ARG A 91 7.65 6.86 -3.51
N ASN A 92 6.89 7.43 -4.44
CA ASN A 92 6.08 8.61 -4.18
C ASN A 92 4.81 8.27 -3.43
N ILE A 93 4.13 7.17 -3.76
CA ILE A 93 2.92 6.71 -3.06
C ILE A 93 3.23 6.34 -1.61
N TRP A 94 4.32 5.63 -1.36
CA TRP A 94 4.66 5.13 -0.03
C TRP A 94 5.38 6.16 0.87
N ASN A 95 5.39 7.44 0.47
CA ASN A 95 6.05 8.50 1.23
C ASN A 95 5.42 8.72 2.61
N ARG A 96 6.27 8.93 3.63
CA ARG A 96 5.82 9.13 5.03
C ARG A 96 4.86 10.31 5.22
N LEU A 97 4.94 11.34 4.36
CA LEU A 97 4.08 12.52 4.41
C LEU A 97 2.63 12.24 4.01
N ILE A 98 2.37 11.09 3.37
CA ILE A 98 1.02 10.69 2.96
C ILE A 98 0.40 9.84 4.08
N LEU A 99 -0.89 9.96 4.37
CA LEU A 99 -1.57 9.08 5.33
C LEU A 99 -1.68 7.65 4.79
N ALA A 100 -1.53 6.64 5.65
CA ALA A 100 -1.53 5.22 5.26
C ALA A 100 -2.75 4.84 4.39
N LYS A 101 -3.95 5.30 4.77
CA LYS A 101 -5.19 5.09 4.00
C LYS A 101 -5.14 5.71 2.59
N HIS A 102 -4.50 6.88 2.43
CA HIS A 102 -4.32 7.52 1.13
C HIS A 102 -3.29 6.76 0.28
N ARG A 103 -2.22 6.23 0.90
CA ARG A 103 -1.21 5.41 0.19
C ARG A 103 -1.84 4.14 -0.37
N PHE A 104 -2.62 3.45 0.46
CA PHE A 104 -3.28 2.22 0.07
C PHE A 104 -4.26 2.46 -1.08
N VAL A 105 -5.16 3.42 -0.95
CA VAL A 105 -6.12 3.74 -2.02
C VAL A 105 -5.41 4.27 -3.26
N GLY A 106 -4.40 5.13 -3.11
CA GLY A 106 -3.58 5.63 -4.21
C GLY A 106 -2.92 4.50 -5.01
N TRP A 107 -2.33 3.52 -4.31
CA TRP A 107 -1.78 2.32 -4.94
C TRP A 107 -2.85 1.53 -5.71
N GLN A 108 -4.05 1.39 -5.15
CA GLN A 108 -5.16 0.73 -5.83
C GLN A 108 -5.67 1.51 -7.04
N ILE A 109 -5.58 2.85 -7.04
CA ILE A 109 -5.97 3.68 -8.19
C ILE A 109 -4.96 3.50 -9.33
N VAL A 110 -3.67 3.62 -9.03
CA VAL A 110 -2.59 3.48 -10.04
C VAL A 110 -2.62 2.13 -10.73
N ASN A 111 -2.95 1.06 -9.98
CA ASN A 111 -3.06 -0.29 -10.52
C ASN A 111 -4.47 -0.64 -11.02
N GLU A 112 -5.40 0.32 -11.05
CA GLU A 112 -6.81 0.13 -11.41
C GLU A 112 -7.45 -1.08 -10.70
N GLN A 113 -7.32 -1.17 -9.38
CA GLN A 113 -7.82 -2.30 -8.58
C GLN A 113 -9.05 -1.97 -7.74
N LEU A 114 -9.48 -0.70 -7.68
CA LEU A 114 -10.73 -0.35 -6.99
C LEU A 114 -11.97 -0.85 -7.75
N LEU A 115 -13.00 -1.23 -7.01
CA LEU A 115 -14.25 -1.79 -7.52
C LEU A 115 -15.24 -0.68 -7.95
N THR A 116 -15.03 -0.13 -9.15
CA THR A 116 -16.00 0.71 -9.87
C THR A 116 -17.14 -0.15 -10.47
N ARG A 117 -18.29 0.42 -10.81
CA ARG A 117 -19.46 -0.35 -11.29
C ARG A 117 -19.18 -1.15 -12.56
N ASP A 118 -18.32 -0.68 -13.46
CA ASP A 118 -17.83 -1.46 -14.62
C ASP A 118 -17.13 -2.77 -14.22
N LYS A 119 -16.49 -2.83 -13.04
CA LYS A 119 -15.86 -4.04 -12.51
C LYS A 119 -16.83 -4.87 -11.68
N ILE A 120 -17.66 -4.23 -10.86
CA ILE A 120 -18.64 -4.91 -10.01
C ILE A 120 -19.69 -5.64 -10.86
N SER A 121 -20.16 -5.02 -11.95
CA SER A 121 -21.16 -5.61 -12.87
C SER A 121 -20.72 -6.95 -13.47
N LYS A 122 -19.40 -7.22 -13.54
CA LYS A 122 -18.85 -8.50 -14.01
C LYS A 122 -18.91 -9.60 -12.95
N ILE A 123 -19.07 -9.23 -11.68
CA ILE A 123 -19.06 -10.14 -10.53
C ILE A 123 -20.49 -10.41 -10.04
N MET A 124 -21.34 -9.37 -10.06
CA MET A 124 -22.71 -9.45 -9.59
C MET A 124 -23.63 -8.49 -10.35
N PRO A 125 -24.94 -8.80 -10.45
CA PRO A 125 -25.90 -7.87 -11.02
C PRO A 125 -25.98 -6.60 -10.17
N ILE A 126 -25.97 -5.45 -10.85
CA ILE A 126 -26.12 -4.13 -10.24
C ILE A 126 -27.30 -3.40 -10.90
N PRO A 127 -28.03 -2.53 -10.16
CA PRO A 127 -29.21 -1.86 -10.70
C PRO A 127 -28.90 -0.83 -11.78
N THR A 128 -27.67 -0.31 -11.80
CA THR A 128 -27.21 0.70 -12.77
C THR A 128 -25.68 0.72 -12.79
N ASP A 129 -25.12 0.97 -13.97
CA ASP A 129 -23.69 1.17 -14.26
C ASP A 129 -23.25 2.65 -14.20
N MET A 130 -24.20 3.58 -14.05
CA MET A 130 -23.94 5.01 -14.03
C MET A 130 -23.07 5.42 -12.83
N CYS A 131 -22.32 6.51 -12.94
CA CYS A 131 -21.55 7.05 -11.82
C CYS A 131 -22.48 7.45 -10.67
N PRO A 132 -22.28 6.95 -9.44
CA PRO A 132 -23.15 7.26 -8.30
C PRO A 132 -23.02 8.71 -7.81
N VAL A 133 -22.01 9.45 -8.29
CA VAL A 133 -21.75 10.83 -7.88
C VAL A 133 -22.37 11.82 -8.86
N CYS A 134 -22.13 11.67 -10.16
CA CYS A 134 -22.64 12.60 -11.17
C CYS A 134 -23.89 12.11 -11.90
N CYS A 135 -24.19 10.80 -11.87
CA CYS A 135 -25.35 10.18 -12.52
C CYS A 135 -25.46 10.40 -14.04
N THR A 136 -24.39 10.84 -14.72
CA THR A 136 -24.44 11.22 -16.15
C THR A 136 -23.66 10.30 -17.08
N VAL A 137 -22.67 9.56 -16.60
CA VAL A 137 -21.81 8.69 -17.41
C VAL A 137 -21.59 7.38 -16.67
N MET A 138 -21.38 6.27 -17.40
CA MET A 138 -20.98 5.00 -16.82
C MET A 138 -19.74 5.12 -15.93
N GLU A 139 -19.75 4.43 -14.80
CA GLU A 139 -18.67 4.49 -13.83
C GLU A 139 -17.49 3.58 -14.21
N THR A 140 -16.38 4.21 -14.57
CA THR A 140 -15.07 3.57 -14.74
C THR A 140 -14.02 4.27 -13.87
N HIS A 141 -12.84 3.66 -13.70
CA HIS A 141 -11.70 4.32 -13.02
C HIS A 141 -11.37 5.67 -13.63
N MET A 142 -11.23 5.72 -14.97
CA MET A 142 -10.96 6.94 -15.71
C MET A 142 -12.05 7.99 -15.50
N HIS A 143 -13.32 7.58 -15.48
CA HIS A 143 -14.40 8.50 -15.17
C HIS A 143 -14.27 9.07 -13.76
N VAL A 144 -14.20 8.23 -12.73
CA VAL A 144 -14.20 8.67 -11.32
C VAL A 144 -13.02 9.57 -10.98
N PHE A 145 -11.81 9.26 -11.47
CA PHE A 145 -10.58 9.94 -11.06
C PHE A 145 -10.05 10.96 -12.06
N THR A 146 -10.64 11.06 -13.26
CA THR A 146 -10.16 11.99 -14.30
C THR A 146 -11.28 12.79 -14.95
N ILE A 147 -12.38 12.17 -15.40
CA ILE A 147 -13.35 12.86 -16.27
C ILE A 147 -14.55 13.43 -15.49
N CYS A 148 -14.93 12.83 -14.36
CA CYS A 148 -16.16 13.15 -13.64
C CYS A 148 -16.26 14.65 -13.32
N CYS A 149 -17.41 15.26 -13.60
CA CYS A 149 -17.63 16.69 -13.33
C CYS A 149 -17.46 17.04 -11.84
N HIS A 150 -17.80 16.11 -10.93
CA HIS A 150 -17.55 16.28 -9.51
C HIS A 150 -16.05 16.28 -9.20
N MET A 151 -15.28 15.34 -9.75
CA MET A 151 -13.82 15.31 -9.64
C MET A 151 -13.19 16.59 -10.17
N GLN A 152 -13.61 17.06 -11.35
CA GLN A 152 -13.10 18.29 -11.95
C GLN A 152 -13.35 19.53 -11.08
N ARG A 153 -14.53 19.64 -10.46
CA ARG A 153 -14.82 20.72 -9.51
C ARG A 153 -13.98 20.61 -8.24
N VAL A 154 -13.75 19.39 -7.72
CA VAL A 154 -12.85 19.19 -6.57
C VAL A 154 -11.43 19.61 -6.93
N ILE A 155 -10.94 19.26 -8.12
CA ILE A 155 -9.62 19.68 -8.61
C ILE A 155 -9.50 21.20 -8.66
N GLN A 156 -10.48 21.89 -9.24
CA GLN A 156 -10.52 23.35 -9.29
C GLN A 156 -10.46 23.99 -7.90
N GLU A 157 -11.25 23.48 -6.96
CA GLU A 157 -11.28 23.94 -5.57
C GLU A 157 -10.02 23.58 -4.79
N VAL A 158 -9.29 22.53 -5.16
CA VAL A 158 -8.00 22.20 -4.55
C VAL A 158 -6.89 23.10 -5.10
N MET A 159 -6.89 23.34 -6.41
CA MET A 159 -5.92 24.22 -7.07
C MET A 159 -6.06 25.67 -6.59
N SER A 160 -7.27 26.13 -6.25
CA SER A 160 -7.52 27.51 -5.79
C SER A 160 -6.73 27.89 -4.52
N TRP A 161 -6.38 26.92 -3.68
CA TRP A 161 -5.58 27.14 -2.48
C TRP A 161 -4.23 26.44 -2.48
N CYS A 162 -3.88 25.70 -3.52
CA CYS A 162 -2.56 25.05 -3.64
C CYS A 162 -1.50 25.92 -4.34
N GLY A 163 -1.76 27.21 -4.52
CA GLY A 163 -0.83 28.15 -5.18
C GLY A 163 -0.57 27.78 -6.65
N VAL A 164 0.70 27.86 -7.08
CA VAL A 164 1.12 27.47 -8.45
C VAL A 164 1.17 25.95 -8.57
N PHE A 165 0.01 25.33 -8.60
CA PHE A 165 -0.15 23.89 -8.77
C PHE A 165 -1.04 23.57 -9.96
N CYS A 166 -0.46 22.89 -10.95
CA CYS A 166 -1.20 22.32 -12.06
C CYS A 166 -1.53 20.86 -11.74
N TRP A 167 -2.82 20.55 -11.67
CA TRP A 167 -3.25 19.18 -11.47
C TRP A 167 -2.76 18.27 -12.61
N PRO A 168 -2.22 17.07 -12.32
CA PRO A 168 -1.72 16.17 -13.35
C PRO A 168 -2.81 15.60 -14.24
N ASN A 169 -2.61 15.68 -15.57
CA ASN A 169 -3.47 15.02 -16.56
C ASN A 169 -3.42 13.49 -16.48
N ASN A 170 -2.28 12.94 -16.03
CA ASN A 170 -2.09 11.51 -15.83
C ASN A 170 -1.45 11.27 -14.44
N ILE A 171 -2.22 10.63 -13.56
CA ILE A 171 -1.82 10.37 -12.17
C ILE A 171 -0.61 9.43 -12.11
N ASN A 172 -0.57 8.40 -12.96
CA ASN A 172 0.51 7.40 -12.96
C ASN A 172 1.82 8.09 -13.33
N LEU A 173 1.86 8.79 -14.48
CA LEU A 173 3.05 9.53 -14.92
C LEU A 173 3.51 10.59 -13.89
N TRP A 174 2.55 11.25 -13.23
CA TRP A 174 2.88 12.20 -12.16
C TRP A 174 3.54 11.52 -10.97
N LEU A 175 3.08 10.33 -10.58
CA LEU A 175 3.64 9.59 -9.45
C LEU A 175 4.93 8.87 -9.82
N SER A 176 5.21 8.59 -11.09
CA SER A 176 6.49 8.01 -11.55
C SER A 176 7.65 8.99 -11.48
N ARG A 177 7.37 10.31 -11.55
CA ARG A 177 8.43 11.31 -11.65
C ARG A 177 9.24 11.42 -10.35
N PRO A 178 10.56 11.71 -10.41
CA PRO A 178 11.35 11.94 -9.21
C PRO A 178 10.75 13.09 -8.37
N SER A 179 10.57 12.85 -7.07
CA SER A 179 10.17 13.85 -6.09
C SER A 179 11.40 14.18 -5.25
N ASN A 180 12.01 15.35 -5.50
CA ASN A 180 13.33 15.68 -4.99
C ASN A 180 13.28 16.64 -3.79
N ASN A 181 12.28 17.52 -3.75
CA ASN A 181 12.14 18.54 -2.71
C ASN A 181 10.89 18.31 -1.84
N LEU A 182 10.77 19.08 -0.76
CA LEU A 182 9.62 19.00 0.15
C LEU A 182 8.31 19.36 -0.55
N SER A 183 8.33 20.36 -1.44
CA SER A 183 7.15 20.82 -2.19
C SER A 183 6.54 19.70 -3.04
N ASP A 184 7.36 18.98 -3.83
CA ASP A 184 6.92 17.84 -4.63
C ASP A 184 6.22 16.78 -3.78
N ARG A 185 6.76 16.51 -2.60
CA ARG A 185 6.21 15.51 -1.68
C ARG A 185 4.91 15.96 -1.04
N ILE A 186 4.76 17.26 -0.77
CA ILE A 186 3.50 17.86 -0.30
C ILE A 186 2.46 17.80 -1.41
N LEU A 187 2.81 18.15 -2.65
CA LEU A 187 1.91 18.04 -3.80
C LEU A 187 1.46 16.59 -4.04
N ASN A 188 2.37 15.61 -3.90
CA ASN A 188 2.01 14.20 -3.92
C ASN A 188 1.01 13.84 -2.80
N ALA A 189 1.17 14.42 -1.60
CA ALA A 189 0.22 14.23 -0.51
C ALA A 189 -1.14 14.88 -0.79
N VAL A 190 -1.17 16.05 -1.44
CA VAL A 190 -2.40 16.70 -1.91
C VAL A 190 -3.12 15.83 -2.93
N VAL A 191 -2.43 15.41 -4.00
CA VAL A 191 -3.00 14.57 -5.06
C VAL A 191 -3.62 13.30 -4.48
N LEU A 192 -2.86 12.56 -3.65
CA LEU A 192 -3.34 11.31 -3.07
C LEU A 192 -4.44 11.51 -2.01
N ALA A 193 -4.45 12.62 -1.28
CA ALA A 193 -5.54 12.98 -0.37
C ALA A 193 -6.83 13.31 -1.12
N THR A 194 -6.74 14.01 -2.26
CA THR A 194 -7.87 14.31 -3.13
C THR A 194 -8.46 13.03 -3.72
N LEU A 195 -7.62 12.17 -4.31
CA LEU A 195 -8.05 10.89 -4.88
C LEU A 195 -8.73 9.99 -3.83
N TYR A 196 -8.14 9.88 -2.63
CA TYR A 196 -8.76 9.17 -1.53
C TYR A 196 -10.12 9.77 -1.12
N SER A 197 -10.19 11.09 -0.99
CA SER A 197 -11.41 11.79 -0.54
C SER A 197 -12.55 11.64 -1.53
N VAL A 198 -12.24 11.65 -2.83
CA VAL A 198 -13.21 11.41 -3.91
C VAL A 198 -13.70 9.96 -3.87
N TRP A 199 -12.80 8.99 -3.72
CA TRP A 199 -13.19 7.59 -3.56
C TRP A 199 -14.07 7.37 -2.32
N LYS A 200 -13.68 7.96 -1.18
CA LYS A 200 -14.46 7.92 0.06
C LYS A 200 -15.84 8.55 -0.11
N SER A 201 -15.93 9.72 -0.75
CA SER A 201 -17.20 10.39 -1.04
C SER A 201 -18.10 9.56 -1.94
N ARG A 202 -17.53 8.96 -3.00
CA ARG A 202 -18.23 8.04 -3.89
C ARG A 202 -18.83 6.89 -3.12
N ASN A 203 -18.06 6.26 -2.24
CA ASN A 203 -18.57 5.16 -1.42
C ASN A 203 -19.68 5.62 -0.46
N GLY A 204 -19.57 6.83 0.10
CA GLY A 204 -20.64 7.46 0.88
C GLY A 204 -21.95 7.65 0.09
N CYS A 205 -21.86 8.02 -1.19
CA CYS A 205 -23.05 8.10 -2.06
C CYS A 205 -23.76 6.74 -2.20
N ILE A 206 -23.01 5.63 -2.24
CA ILE A 206 -23.57 4.28 -2.42
C ILE A 206 -24.09 3.71 -1.11
N PHE A 207 -23.28 3.72 -0.06
CA PHE A 207 -23.56 2.97 1.17
C PHE A 207 -24.27 3.79 2.24
N GLU A 208 -24.09 5.12 2.21
CA GLU A 208 -24.66 6.02 3.21
C GLU A 208 -25.71 6.97 2.60
N PHE A 209 -25.94 6.91 1.29
CA PHE A 209 -26.77 7.85 0.53
C PHE A 209 -26.38 9.32 0.77
N LYS A 210 -25.09 9.56 1.03
CA LYS A 210 -24.53 10.88 1.35
C LYS A 210 -23.38 11.22 0.41
N CYS A 211 -23.63 12.13 -0.52
CA CYS A 211 -22.60 12.69 -1.39
C CYS A 211 -22.06 13.99 -0.78
N LYS A 212 -20.74 14.07 -0.59
CA LYS A 212 -20.12 15.28 -0.05
C LYS A 212 -20.07 16.38 -1.11
N ALA A 213 -20.45 17.59 -0.68
CA ALA A 213 -20.27 18.80 -1.47
C ALA A 213 -18.78 19.08 -1.73
N VAL A 214 -18.49 19.67 -2.89
CA VAL A 214 -17.13 19.95 -3.36
C VAL A 214 -16.33 20.78 -2.36
N GLY A 215 -16.89 21.89 -1.86
CA GLY A 215 -16.21 22.75 -0.87
C GLY A 215 -15.92 22.04 0.45
N SER A 216 -16.80 21.14 0.90
CA SER A 216 -16.57 20.33 2.10
C SER A 216 -15.41 19.34 1.91
N LEU A 217 -15.32 18.70 0.73
CA LEU A 217 -14.19 17.83 0.39
C LEU A 217 -12.89 18.61 0.32
N SER A 218 -12.87 19.74 -0.38
CA SER A 218 -11.69 20.61 -0.52
C SER A 218 -11.15 21.03 0.86
N ARG A 219 -12.03 21.45 1.78
CA ARG A 219 -11.67 21.79 3.16
C ARG A 219 -11.11 20.60 3.96
N GLU A 220 -11.74 19.42 3.86
CA GLU A 220 -11.25 18.19 4.51
C GLU A 220 -9.86 17.81 3.98
N ILE A 221 -9.65 17.90 2.66
CA ILE A 221 -8.36 17.63 2.02
C ILE A 221 -7.29 18.58 2.55
N LYS A 222 -7.56 19.90 2.52
CA LYS A 222 -6.65 20.94 3.01
C LYS A 222 -6.24 20.70 4.45
N GLU A 223 -7.21 20.46 5.33
CA GLU A 223 -6.97 20.26 6.76
C GLU A 223 -6.17 18.98 7.01
N VAL A 224 -6.55 17.87 6.37
CA VAL A 224 -5.86 16.58 6.55
C VAL A 224 -4.41 16.65 6.08
N VAL A 225 -4.13 17.29 4.96
CA VAL A 225 -2.76 17.47 4.46
C VAL A 225 -1.97 18.37 5.39
N LYS A 226 -2.52 19.53 5.79
CA LYS A 226 -1.88 20.48 6.71
C LYS A 226 -1.50 19.79 8.03
N GLN A 227 -2.45 19.12 8.68
CA GLN A 227 -2.22 18.40 9.93
C GLN A 227 -1.16 17.31 9.77
N ARG A 228 -1.20 16.58 8.64
CA ARG A 228 -0.21 15.53 8.38
C ARG A 228 1.20 16.09 8.21
N VAL A 229 1.35 17.18 7.47
CA VAL A 229 2.63 17.86 7.26
C VAL A 229 3.18 18.37 8.60
N LEU A 230 2.36 19.04 9.41
CA LEU A 230 2.75 19.54 10.74
C LEU A 230 3.15 18.42 11.70
N SER A 231 2.44 17.29 11.68
CA SER A 231 2.72 16.14 12.55
C SER A 231 3.99 15.37 12.16
N CYS A 232 4.39 15.44 10.89
CA CYS A 232 5.65 14.86 10.46
C CYS A 232 6.76 15.82 10.89
N ASN A 233 7.62 15.40 11.82
CA ASN A 233 8.76 16.19 12.31
C ASN A 233 9.76 16.48 11.15
N ILE A 234 9.42 17.43 10.30
CA ILE A 234 10.22 17.88 9.16
C ILE A 234 11.39 18.65 9.78
N ARG A 235 12.58 18.07 9.72
CA ARG A 235 13.84 18.67 10.21
C ARG A 235 14.19 19.99 9.50
N GLU A 236 13.47 20.34 8.43
CA GLU A 236 13.62 21.56 7.63
C GLU A 236 12.55 22.59 8.01
N LYS A 237 12.57 23.07 9.27
CA LYS A 237 11.62 24.08 9.78
C LYS A 237 11.72 25.43 9.06
N GLY A 238 12.82 25.73 8.37
CA GLY A 238 13.03 27.03 7.71
C GLY A 238 12.25 27.27 6.41
N ALA A 239 11.60 26.24 5.84
CA ALA A 239 10.90 26.36 4.55
C ALA A 239 9.37 26.20 4.64
N LEU A 240 8.84 25.83 5.80
CA LEU A 240 7.39 25.63 5.96
C LEU A 240 6.64 26.97 5.97
N ASP A 241 7.22 28.03 6.52
CA ASP A 241 6.53 29.33 6.62
C ASP A 241 6.36 30.03 5.26
N ASN A 242 7.16 29.65 4.24
CA ASN A 242 7.01 30.15 2.87
C ASN A 242 6.15 29.23 1.97
N HIS A 243 5.73 28.07 2.48
CA HIS A 243 5.05 27.03 1.70
C HIS A 243 3.77 26.49 2.35
N ILE A 244 3.27 27.16 3.38
CA ILE A 244 1.94 26.89 3.96
C ILE A 244 1.00 28.04 3.59
N ILE A 245 0.04 27.76 2.71
CA ILE A 245 -1.44 27.81 2.93
C ILE A 245 -2.15 27.40 1.65
#